data_AF-A0A6A5TV37-F1
#
_entry.id   AF-A0A6A5TV37-F1
#
_cell.length_a   1.000
_cell.length_b   1.000
_cell.length_c   1.000
_cell.angle_alpha   90.00
_cell.angle_beta   90.00
_cell.angle_gamma   90.00
#
_symmetry.space_group_name_H-M   'P 1'
#
loop_
_entity.id
_entity.type
_entity.pdbx_description
1 polymer ?
#
loop_
_entity_poly.entity_id
_entity_poly.type
_entity_poly.pdbx_seq_one_letter_code
_entity_poly.pdbx_strand_id
1 'polypeptide(L)'
;MSASLAPECNEVKERYDNCFLKWYSEKFLRGTATSDECDPLFKQYEKCLSKALKDRGIDKMLKEAREDNRENDAEHMRPKR
;
A
#
# COMPACT_ATOMS: atom_id res chain seq x y z
N MET A 1 2.76 0.73 16.06
CA MET A 1 2.68 0.41 14.62
C MET A 1 3.69 -0.68 14.29
N SER A 2 3.42 -1.51 13.29
CA SER A 2 4.35 -2.56 12.89
C SER A 2 5.60 -1.96 12.24
N ALA A 3 6.74 -2.60 12.48
CA ALA A 3 7.97 -2.22 11.79
C ALA A 3 7.88 -2.53 10.28
N SER A 4 8.53 -1.71 9.46
CA SER A 4 8.77 -2.01 8.06
C SER A 4 9.81 -3.11 7.92
N LEU A 5 9.82 -3.76 6.75
CA LEU A 5 10.87 -4.70 6.35
C LEU A 5 12.27 -4.06 6.38
N ALA A 6 12.32 -2.77 6.03
CA ALA A 6 13.50 -1.92 6.00
C ALA A 6 13.41 -0.87 7.12
N PRO A 7 14.30 -0.90 8.14
CA PRO A 7 14.26 0.03 9.26
C PRO A 7 14.28 1.51 8.86
N GLU A 8 14.97 1.84 7.78
CA GLU A 8 15.05 3.18 7.20
C GLU A 8 13.70 3.69 6.66
N CYS A 9 12.75 2.79 6.41
CA CYS A 9 11.40 3.15 5.96
C CYS A 9 10.39 3.22 7.12
N ASN A 10 10.80 2.99 8.39
CA ASN A 10 9.87 2.95 9.53
C ASN A 10 9.14 4.27 9.74
N GLU A 11 9.84 5.40 9.68
CA GLU A 11 9.24 6.71 9.92
C GLU A 11 8.20 7.07 8.87
N VAL A 12 8.52 6.88 7.58
CA VAL A 12 7.57 7.13 6.48
C VAL A 12 6.40 6.16 6.50
N LYS A 13 6.62 4.90 6.90
CA LYS A 13 5.57 3.91 7.12
C LYS A 13 4.62 4.36 8.22
N GLU A 14 5.13 4.80 9.37
CA GLU A 14 4.32 5.23 10.50
C GLU A 14 3.42 6.41 10.13
N ARG A 15 3.97 7.39 9.38
CA ARG A 15 3.19 8.54 8.89
C ARG A 15 2.06 8.10 7.94
N TYR A 16 2.37 7.19 7.01
CA TYR A 16 1.37 6.65 6.08
C TYR A 16 0.30 5.84 6.82
N ASP A 17 0.69 4.91 7.70
CA ASP A 17 -0.24 4.05 8.44
C ASP A 17 -1.18 4.89 9.33
N ASN A 18 -0.67 5.96 9.97
CA ASN A 18 -1.50 6.87 10.77
C ASN A 18 -2.55 7.60 9.91
N CYS A 19 -2.13 8.10 8.74
CA CYS A 19 -3.06 8.71 7.79
C CYS A 19 -4.12 7.69 7.33
N PHE A 20 -3.67 6.52 6.88
CA PHE A 20 -4.52 5.48 6.33
C PHE A 20 -5.54 4.97 7.34
N LEU A 21 -5.14 4.68 8.59
CA LEU A 21 -6.06 4.18 9.61
C LEU A 21 -7.16 5.19 9.95
N LYS A 22 -6.82 6.49 9.98
CA LYS A 22 -7.77 7.57 10.18
C LYS A 22 -8.74 7.67 9.01
N TRP A 23 -8.22 7.78 7.78
CA TRP A 23 -9.03 7.82 6.56
C TRP A 23 -9.93 6.58 6.44
N TYR A 24 -9.38 5.40 6.70
CA TYR A 24 -10.09 4.13 6.63
C TYR A 24 -11.29 4.09 7.58
N SER A 25 -11.08 4.50 8.84
CA SER A 25 -12.11 4.46 9.88
C SER A 25 -13.15 5.58 9.77
N GLU A 26 -12.71 6.78 9.40
CA GLU A 26 -13.56 7.98 9.40
C GLU A 26 -14.23 8.26 8.05
N LYS A 27 -13.61 7.83 6.94
CA LYS A 27 -14.07 8.14 5.58
C LYS A 27 -14.51 6.89 4.84
N PHE A 28 -13.60 5.93 4.66
CA PHE A 28 -13.83 4.76 3.81
C PHE A 28 -14.95 3.87 4.36
N LEU A 29 -14.84 3.40 5.60
CA LEU A 29 -15.86 2.56 6.23
C LEU A 29 -17.21 3.26 6.40
N ARG A 30 -17.23 4.60 6.39
CA ARG A 30 -18.45 5.40 6.48
C ARG A 30 -19.03 5.77 5.11
N GLY A 31 -18.42 5.34 4.02
CA GLY A 31 -18.88 5.63 2.65
C GLY A 31 -18.74 7.10 2.23
N THR A 32 -17.89 7.89 2.91
CA THR A 32 -17.68 9.31 2.61
C THR A 32 -16.29 9.59 2.03
N ALA A 33 -15.50 8.54 1.78
CA ALA A 33 -14.22 8.66 1.09
C ALA A 33 -14.46 9.07 -0.37
N THR A 34 -13.97 10.25 -0.74
CA THR A 34 -14.10 10.82 -2.09
C THR A 34 -12.75 10.93 -2.80
N SER A 35 -11.65 10.93 -2.04
CA SER A 35 -10.28 11.00 -2.54
C SER A 35 -9.35 10.17 -1.66
N ASP A 36 -8.20 9.84 -2.22
CA ASP A 36 -7.06 9.28 -1.49
C ASP A 36 -6.22 10.44 -0.92
N GLU A 37 -6.48 10.79 0.34
CA GLU A 37 -5.77 11.84 1.06
C GLU A 37 -4.37 11.39 1.54
N CYS A 38 -4.09 10.08 1.50
CA CYS A 38 -2.82 9.51 1.97
C CYS A 38 -1.86 9.15 0.82
N ASP A 39 -2.28 9.25 -0.44
CA ASP A 39 -1.48 8.97 -1.64
C ASP A 39 -0.07 9.60 -1.63
N PRO A 40 0.12 10.88 -1.24
CA PRO A 40 1.48 11.47 -1.19
C PRO A 40 2.38 10.81 -0.15
N LEU A 41 1.83 10.39 0.99
CA LEU A 41 2.55 9.67 2.04
C LEU A 41 2.84 8.24 1.60
N PHE A 42 1.87 7.60 0.95
CA PHE A 42 2.02 6.27 0.39
C PHE A 42 3.16 6.22 -0.63
N LYS A 43 3.20 7.16 -1.58
CA LYS A 43 4.27 7.22 -2.60
C LYS A 43 5.66 7.37 -2.00
N GLN A 44 5.79 8.11 -0.90
CA GLN A 44 7.06 8.23 -0.18
C GLN A 44 7.47 6.90 0.46
N TYR A 45 6.54 6.23 1.12
CA TYR A 45 6.77 4.92 1.71
C TYR A 45 7.07 3.86 0.66
N GLU A 46 6.26 3.78 -0.40
CA GLU A 46 6.39 2.85 -1.52
C GLU A 46 7.77 2.99 -2.19
N LYS A 47 8.23 4.23 -2.41
CA LYS A 47 9.54 4.50 -2.99
C LYS A 47 10.67 3.95 -2.10
N CYS A 48 10.58 4.18 -0.79
CA CYS A 48 11.56 3.65 0.16
C CYS A 48 11.57 2.12 0.15
N LEU A 49 10.38 1.52 0.27
CA LEU A 49 10.22 0.07 0.32
C LEU A 49 10.68 -0.60 -0.99
N SER A 50 10.33 -0.03 -2.14
CA SER A 50 10.72 -0.56 -3.46
C SER A 50 12.23 -0.64 -3.64
N LYS A 51 12.99 0.30 -3.07
CA LYS A 51 14.45 0.23 -3.07
C LYS A 51 14.92 -0.96 -2.22
N ALA A 52 14.43 -1.08 -0.99
CA ALA A 52 14.80 -2.17 -0.09
C ALA A 52 14.42 -3.56 -0.63
N LEU A 53 13.29 -3.68 -1.34
CA LEU A 53 12.87 -4.93 -1.98
C LEU A 53 13.84 -5.37 -3.09
N LYS A 54 14.32 -4.41 -3.90
CA LYS A 54 15.33 -4.66 -4.94
C LYS A 54 16.68 -5.04 -4.35
N ASP A 55 17.13 -4.32 -3.32
CA ASP A 55 18.41 -4.58 -2.67
C ASP A 55 18.44 -5.98 -2.01
N ARG A 56 17.27 -6.52 -1.63
CA ARG A 56 17.11 -7.88 -1.12
C ARG A 56 16.83 -8.95 -2.18
N GLY A 57 16.68 -8.56 -3.45
CA GLY A 57 16.44 -9.48 -4.57
C GLY A 57 15.08 -10.19 -4.56
N ILE A 58 14.10 -9.69 -3.80
CA ILE A 58 12.75 -10.28 -3.70
C ILE A 58 11.71 -9.57 -4.58
N ASP A 59 12.11 -8.48 -5.25
CA ASP A 59 11.25 -7.67 -6.11
C ASP A 59 10.67 -8.47 -7.29
N LYS A 60 11.48 -9.36 -7.90
CA LYS A 60 11.03 -10.21 -9.00
C LYS A 60 9.96 -11.22 -8.56
N MET A 61 10.22 -11.95 -7.47
CA MET A 61 9.27 -12.91 -6.90
C MET A 61 7.95 -12.23 -6.50
N LEU A 62 8.04 -11.04 -5.88
CA LEU A 62 6.86 -10.27 -5.51
C LEU A 62 6.07 -9.82 -6.75
N LYS A 63 6.75 -9.42 -7.83
CA LYS A 63 6.10 -9.04 -9.08
C LYS A 63 5.38 -10.22 -9.72
N GLU A 64 6.04 -11.38 -9.81
CA GLU A 64 5.44 -12.61 -10.36
C GLU A 64 4.18 -12.99 -9.57
N ALA A 65 4.26 -13.06 -8.24
CA ALA A 65 3.12 -13.37 -7.39
C ALA A 65 1.94 -12.39 -7.56
N ARG A 66 2.21 -11.10 -7.83
CA ARG A 66 1.18 -10.11 -8.11
C ARG A 66 0.53 -10.30 -9.48
N GLU A 67 1.31 -10.61 -10.52
CA GLU A 67 0.78 -10.85 -11.87
C GLU A 67 -0.03 -12.14 -11.94
N ASP A 68 0.38 -13.19 -11.22
CA ASP A 68 -0.33 -14.47 -11.18
C ASP A 68 -1.77 -14.34 -10.64
N ASN A 69 -2.03 -13.34 -9.80
CA ASN A 69 -3.36 -13.07 -9.25
C ASN A 69 -4.18 -12.05 -10.07
N ARG A 70 -3.63 -11.53 -11.19
CA ARG A 70 -4.23 -10.41 -11.93
C ARG A 70 -5.62 -10.73 -12.48
N GLU A 71 -5.84 -11.96 -12.96
CA GLU A 71 -7.16 -12.37 -13.47
C GLU A 71 -8.21 -12.46 -12.36
N ASN A 72 -7.81 -12.94 -11.19
CA ASN A 72 -8.67 -13.02 -10.01
C ASN A 72 -9.06 -11.63 -9.51
N ASP A 73 -8.09 -10.71 -9.42
CA ASP A 73 -8.32 -9.30 -9.09
C ASP A 73 -9.27 -8.64 -10.10
N ALA A 74 -9.08 -8.90 -11.40
CA ALA A 74 -9.92 -8.38 -12.46
C ALA A 74 -11.36 -8.91 -12.44
N GLU A 75 -11.61 -10.05 -11.80
CA GLU A 75 -12.96 -10.57 -11.58
C GLU A 75 -13.60 -9.95 -10.35
N HIS A 76 -12.89 -9.90 -9.22
CA HIS A 76 -13.46 -9.53 -7.92
C HIS A 76 -13.43 -8.02 -7.61
N MET A 77 -12.57 -7.25 -8.26
CA MET A 77 -12.53 -5.78 -8.11
C MET A 77 -13.38 -5.05 -9.16
N ARG A 78 -14.23 -5.76 -9.92
CA ARG A 78 -15.13 -5.12 -10.88
C ARG A 78 -16.08 -4.15 -10.16
N PRO A 79 -16.30 -2.94 -10.69
CA PRO A 79 -17.30 -2.03 -10.14
C PRO A 79 -18.66 -2.74 -10.12
N LYS A 80 -19.28 -2.84 -8.94
CA LYS A 80 -20.68 -3.27 -8.86
C LYS A 80 -21.52 -2.18 -9.53
N ARG A 81 -22.23 -2.57 -10.60
CA ARG A 81 -23.26 -1.73 -11.24
C ARG A 81 -24.39 -1.42 -10.27
#